data_AF-A0A5Q3D865-F1
#
_entry.id   AF-A0A5Q3D865-F1
#
_cell.length_a   1.000
_cell.length_b   1.000
_cell.length_c   1.000
_cell.angle_alpha   90.00
_cell.angle_beta   90.00
_cell.angle_gamma   90.00
#
_symmetry.space_group_name_H-M   'P 1'
#
loop_
_entity.id
_entity.type
_entity.pdbx_description
1 polymer ?
#
loop_
_entity_poly.entity_id
_entity_poly.type
_entity_poly.pdbx_seq_one_letter_code
_entity_poly.pdbx_strand_id
1 'polypeptide(L)'
;MPPKTKASSKAPNPEPRAAPESPPDTIAQRSQQRFFQTNPIENRRQQVGLSALTPAEKKIYAHVNLIHPAVNRRVPFSNKTEREFWKFVTKEGLPIRRLPRDYAWGKDRSGRDIGTYSPDELEQRTLKHAKLTSLQIQHRQFLKKREKQLEVTTEEIAAEKTRRKAMAALKRDLYGEITGSLAQDPEWDDVIPIPQNEPEGALAQIAYPDDYAEAVSYLRAVMAADECSPRSLRLTEHVIAMNPAHYTVWLFRFKIISVLKLSIPDEITWLNEVALSNLKNYQIWNHRQLLMDYYYPLIEEDTATVRQLARSETQFITKMLESDAKNYHVWSYRQYLVSKLYMWTMSELLSTQNHIEEDVRNNSAWSHRFYLVFSDPTASTPGSGSTEPDPRIPAETIDREINYSKEKIDLAPQNQSPWNYVFAVLAKGSRPLSSFKEFAEKFVTALGEEAEEVRSSHALDFLAKLYDEEGDKEKAELCLRRLGEKWDPVREGYWKYRVTLLKSGQSATE
;
A
#
# COMPACT_ATOMS: atom_id res chain seq x y z
N MET A 1 -87.96 -66.88 9.31
CA MET A 1 -87.79 -65.98 8.15
C MET A 1 -86.42 -65.34 8.22
N PRO A 2 -85.45 -65.72 7.37
CA PRO A 2 -84.16 -65.06 7.31
C PRO A 2 -84.22 -63.84 6.37
N PRO A 3 -83.55 -62.72 6.69
CA PRO A 3 -83.49 -61.57 5.78
C PRO A 3 -82.55 -61.86 4.60
N LYS A 4 -83.03 -61.49 3.42
CA LYS A 4 -82.40 -61.71 2.11
C LYS A 4 -81.07 -60.96 1.93
N THR A 5 -80.18 -61.65 1.25
CA THR A 5 -78.90 -61.23 0.65
C THR A 5 -79.01 -59.95 -0.20
N LYS A 6 -78.09 -59.00 0.02
CA LYS A 6 -77.75 -57.95 -0.96
C LYS A 6 -76.52 -58.39 -1.76
N ALA A 7 -76.67 -58.42 -3.08
CA ALA A 7 -75.63 -58.75 -4.04
C ALA A 7 -74.45 -57.75 -3.96
N SER A 8 -73.22 -58.26 -3.86
CA SER A 8 -72.00 -57.47 -3.99
C SER A 8 -71.61 -57.37 -5.46
N SER A 9 -71.52 -56.14 -5.99
CA SER A 9 -70.95 -55.84 -7.29
C SER A 9 -69.44 -56.11 -7.32
N LYS A 10 -68.97 -56.79 -8.37
CA LYS A 10 -67.56 -57.09 -8.67
C LYS A 10 -66.66 -55.84 -8.59
N ALA A 11 -65.52 -55.98 -7.91
CA ALA A 11 -64.40 -55.03 -7.96
C ALA A 11 -63.67 -55.12 -9.31
N PRO A 12 -63.18 -54.00 -9.89
CA PRO A 12 -62.29 -54.03 -11.04
C PRO A 12 -60.85 -54.40 -10.61
N ASN A 13 -60.15 -55.11 -11.48
CA ASN A 13 -58.75 -55.55 -11.33
C ASN A 13 -57.81 -54.40 -10.90
N PRO A 14 -56.77 -54.68 -10.07
CA PRO A 14 -55.73 -53.71 -9.76
C PRO A 14 -54.80 -53.51 -10.96
N GLU A 15 -54.51 -52.24 -11.28
CA GLU A 15 -53.49 -51.81 -12.26
C GLU A 15 -52.09 -52.32 -11.87
N PRO A 16 -51.21 -52.61 -12.84
CA PRO A 16 -49.88 -53.14 -12.58
C PRO A 16 -48.98 -52.10 -11.86
N ARG A 17 -48.32 -52.53 -10.78
CA ARG A 17 -47.28 -51.75 -10.09
C ARG A 17 -46.17 -51.38 -11.08
N ALA A 18 -45.90 -50.09 -11.23
CA ALA A 18 -44.75 -49.58 -11.99
C ALA A 18 -43.44 -50.17 -11.43
N ALA A 19 -42.52 -50.54 -12.34
CA ALA A 19 -41.19 -51.03 -12.02
C ALA A 19 -40.40 -49.99 -11.19
N PRO A 20 -39.47 -50.42 -10.30
CA PRO A 20 -38.65 -49.50 -9.53
C PRO A 20 -37.80 -48.62 -10.49
N GLU A 21 -37.96 -47.30 -10.38
CA GLU A 21 -37.16 -46.33 -11.13
C GLU A 21 -35.67 -46.51 -10.81
N SER A 22 -34.80 -46.40 -11.82
CA SER A 22 -33.35 -46.47 -11.64
C SER A 22 -32.86 -45.37 -10.70
N PRO A 23 -31.83 -45.65 -9.86
CA PRO A 23 -31.27 -44.64 -8.97
C PRO A 23 -30.80 -43.42 -9.79
N PRO A 24 -31.07 -42.19 -9.32
CA PRO A 24 -30.72 -40.99 -10.08
C PRO A 24 -29.21 -40.76 -10.07
N ASP A 25 -28.63 -40.59 -11.25
CA ASP A 25 -27.20 -40.30 -11.43
C ASP A 25 -26.86 -38.86 -11.00
N THR A 26 -27.85 -37.95 -11.06
CA THR A 26 -27.68 -36.55 -10.66
C THR A 26 -28.74 -36.06 -9.67
N ILE A 27 -28.41 -35.02 -8.92
CA ILE A 27 -29.33 -34.36 -8.00
C ILE A 27 -30.54 -33.77 -8.73
N ALA A 28 -30.37 -33.24 -9.94
CA ALA A 28 -31.45 -32.73 -10.76
C ALA A 28 -32.44 -33.85 -11.14
N GLN A 29 -31.94 -35.02 -11.54
CA GLN A 29 -32.78 -36.20 -11.79
C GLN A 29 -33.51 -36.65 -10.51
N ARG A 30 -32.82 -36.67 -9.37
CA ARG A 30 -33.44 -37.00 -8.07
C ARG A 30 -34.55 -36.01 -7.71
N SER A 31 -34.32 -34.72 -7.92
CA SER A 31 -35.31 -33.67 -7.72
C SER A 31 -36.48 -33.82 -8.68
N GLN A 32 -36.24 -34.19 -9.93
CA GLN A 32 -37.27 -34.43 -10.94
C GLN A 32 -38.12 -35.67 -10.61
N GLN A 33 -37.50 -36.77 -10.18
CA GLN A 33 -38.22 -37.94 -9.67
C GLN A 33 -39.10 -37.56 -8.47
N ARG A 34 -38.55 -36.86 -7.48
CA ARG A 34 -39.30 -36.38 -6.31
C ARG A 34 -40.41 -35.39 -6.68
N PHE A 35 -40.18 -34.56 -7.70
CA PHE A 35 -41.22 -33.69 -8.26
C PHE A 35 -42.37 -34.55 -8.75
N PHE A 36 -42.17 -35.52 -9.63
CA PHE A 36 -43.26 -36.35 -10.14
C PHE A 36 -43.94 -37.21 -9.06
N GLN A 37 -43.18 -37.72 -8.08
CA GLN A 37 -43.75 -38.42 -6.92
C GLN A 37 -44.71 -37.54 -6.10
N THR A 38 -44.41 -36.25 -5.96
CA THR A 38 -45.27 -35.28 -5.25
C THR A 38 -46.27 -34.56 -6.16
N ASN A 39 -46.18 -34.79 -7.48
CA ASN A 39 -46.99 -34.15 -8.51
C ASN A 39 -47.50 -35.21 -9.53
N PRO A 40 -48.23 -36.25 -9.11
CA PRO A 40 -48.56 -37.39 -9.99
C PRO A 40 -49.42 -36.99 -11.20
N ILE A 41 -50.36 -36.06 -11.02
CA ILE A 41 -51.19 -35.55 -12.13
C ILE A 41 -50.38 -34.75 -13.16
N GLU A 42 -49.26 -34.13 -12.74
CA GLU A 42 -48.36 -33.43 -13.63
C GLU A 42 -47.52 -34.41 -14.46
N ASN A 43 -47.08 -35.53 -13.88
CA ASN A 43 -46.46 -36.62 -14.62
C ASN A 43 -47.42 -37.16 -15.69
N ARG A 44 -48.67 -37.43 -15.30
CA ARG A 44 -49.73 -37.86 -16.23
C ARG A 44 -49.95 -36.85 -17.35
N ARG A 45 -50.05 -35.55 -17.03
CA ARG A 45 -50.18 -34.47 -18.02
C ARG A 45 -49.02 -34.45 -19.02
N GLN A 46 -47.79 -34.68 -18.59
CA GLN A 46 -46.63 -34.70 -19.49
C GLN A 46 -46.63 -35.90 -20.44
N GLN A 47 -47.12 -37.05 -19.99
CA GLN A 47 -47.18 -38.27 -20.79
C GLN A 47 -48.28 -38.22 -21.87
N VAL A 48 -49.49 -37.75 -21.52
CA VAL A 48 -50.66 -37.81 -22.44
C VAL A 48 -51.07 -36.45 -23.02
N GLY A 49 -50.55 -35.34 -22.48
CA GLY A 49 -50.97 -33.98 -22.83
C GLY A 49 -52.24 -33.52 -22.08
N LEU A 50 -52.39 -32.21 -21.91
CA LEU A 50 -53.52 -31.62 -21.16
C LEU A 50 -54.88 -31.91 -21.80
N SER A 51 -54.95 -32.00 -23.13
CA SER A 51 -56.18 -32.27 -23.88
C SER A 51 -56.71 -33.68 -23.61
N ALA A 52 -55.83 -34.66 -23.47
CA ALA A 52 -56.15 -36.08 -23.26
C ALA A 52 -56.49 -36.45 -21.80
N LEU A 53 -56.33 -35.51 -20.85
CA LEU A 53 -56.79 -35.72 -19.48
C LEU A 53 -58.32 -35.81 -19.42
N THR A 54 -58.82 -36.77 -18.64
CA THR A 54 -60.25 -36.92 -18.31
C THR A 54 -60.78 -35.69 -17.56
N PRO A 55 -62.10 -35.45 -17.53
CA PRO A 55 -62.68 -34.36 -16.76
C PRO A 55 -62.29 -34.38 -15.26
N ALA A 56 -62.16 -35.57 -14.67
CA ALA A 56 -61.71 -35.74 -13.30
C ALA A 56 -60.23 -35.35 -13.13
N GLU A 57 -59.35 -35.82 -14.02
CA GLU A 57 -57.92 -35.47 -14.04
C GLU A 57 -57.70 -33.96 -14.25
N LYS A 58 -58.47 -33.31 -15.13
CA LYS A 58 -58.42 -31.85 -15.33
C LYS A 58 -58.84 -31.10 -14.07
N LYS A 59 -59.86 -31.59 -13.36
CA LYS A 59 -60.30 -31.02 -12.09
C LYS A 59 -59.22 -31.15 -11.03
N ILE A 60 -58.61 -32.34 -10.90
CA ILE A 60 -57.49 -32.59 -10.00
C ILE A 60 -56.35 -31.63 -10.34
N TYR A 61 -55.92 -31.58 -11.61
CA TYR A 61 -54.85 -30.69 -12.09
C TYR A 61 -55.06 -29.22 -11.71
N ALA A 62 -56.27 -28.69 -11.87
CA ALA A 62 -56.59 -27.32 -11.48
C ALA A 62 -56.51 -27.10 -9.95
N HIS A 63 -57.07 -28.00 -9.15
CA HIS A 63 -57.06 -27.87 -7.69
C HIS A 63 -55.65 -27.98 -7.13
N VAL A 64 -54.89 -28.93 -7.67
CA VAL A 64 -53.48 -29.18 -7.40
C VAL A 64 -52.63 -27.91 -7.60
N ASN A 65 -52.84 -27.14 -8.67
CA ASN A 65 -52.11 -25.90 -8.91
C ASN A 65 -52.51 -24.75 -7.97
N LEU A 66 -53.66 -24.86 -7.30
CA LEU A 66 -54.14 -23.88 -6.33
C LEU A 66 -53.69 -24.18 -4.89
N ILE A 67 -53.12 -25.36 -4.60
CA ILE A 67 -52.70 -25.75 -3.23
C ILE A 67 -51.67 -24.78 -2.65
N HIS A 68 -50.55 -24.54 -3.35
CA HIS A 68 -49.50 -23.62 -2.86
C HIS A 68 -50.00 -22.17 -2.69
N PRO A 69 -50.72 -21.58 -3.67
CA PRO A 69 -51.36 -20.29 -3.49
C PRO A 69 -52.36 -20.24 -2.34
N ALA A 70 -53.13 -21.31 -2.10
CA ALA A 70 -54.09 -21.41 -1.01
C ALA A 70 -53.41 -21.44 0.37
N VAL A 71 -52.40 -22.31 0.57
CA VAL A 71 -51.62 -22.39 1.82
C VAL A 71 -51.01 -21.03 2.17
N ASN A 72 -50.47 -20.34 1.17
CA ASN A 72 -49.81 -19.05 1.34
C ASN A 72 -50.79 -17.86 1.33
N ARG A 73 -52.11 -18.10 1.32
CA ARG A 73 -53.17 -17.06 1.28
C ARG A 73 -53.03 -16.05 0.13
N ARG A 74 -52.47 -16.48 -1.00
CA ARG A 74 -52.28 -15.65 -2.21
C ARG A 74 -53.52 -15.62 -3.11
N VAL A 75 -54.49 -16.50 -2.88
CA VAL A 75 -55.77 -16.51 -3.59
C VAL A 75 -56.89 -16.22 -2.58
N PRO A 76 -57.72 -15.19 -2.81
CA PRO A 76 -58.82 -14.88 -1.91
C PRO A 76 -59.98 -15.86 -2.13
N PHE A 77 -60.14 -16.82 -1.22
CA PHE A 77 -61.31 -17.68 -1.17
C PHE A 77 -62.36 -17.14 -0.20
N SER A 78 -63.64 -17.37 -0.50
CA SER A 78 -64.68 -17.23 0.52
C SER A 78 -64.56 -18.38 1.54
N ASN A 79 -65.02 -18.17 2.78
CA ASN A 79 -65.03 -19.21 3.83
C ASN A 79 -65.74 -20.51 3.42
N LYS A 80 -66.68 -20.44 2.47
CA LYS A 80 -67.36 -21.61 1.91
C LYS A 80 -66.49 -22.30 0.86
N THR A 81 -65.92 -21.52 -0.07
CA THR A 81 -65.05 -22.01 -1.14
C THR A 81 -63.79 -22.66 -0.61
N GLU A 82 -63.16 -22.06 0.41
CA GLU A 82 -61.95 -22.60 1.03
C GLU A 82 -62.21 -23.95 1.72
N ARG A 83 -63.33 -24.07 2.45
CA ARG A 83 -63.73 -25.34 3.07
C ARG A 83 -63.97 -26.43 2.04
N GLU A 84 -64.67 -26.13 0.95
CA GLU A 84 -64.90 -27.10 -0.12
C GLU A 84 -63.62 -27.48 -0.88
N PHE A 85 -62.72 -26.52 -1.09
CA PHE A 85 -61.39 -26.76 -1.67
C PHE A 85 -60.56 -27.72 -0.82
N TRP A 86 -60.44 -27.47 0.49
CA TRP A 86 -59.69 -28.36 1.39
C TRP A 86 -60.36 -29.72 1.57
N LYS A 87 -61.69 -29.79 1.59
CA LYS A 87 -62.42 -31.08 1.55
C LYS A 87 -62.06 -31.87 0.29
N PHE A 88 -61.98 -31.22 -0.86
CA PHE A 88 -61.58 -31.86 -2.11
C PHE A 88 -60.12 -32.35 -2.06
N VAL A 89 -59.19 -31.50 -1.58
CA VAL A 89 -57.77 -31.87 -1.41
C VAL A 89 -57.61 -33.10 -0.52
N THR A 90 -58.30 -33.16 0.61
CA THR A 90 -58.26 -34.31 1.53
C THR A 90 -58.92 -35.55 0.92
N LYS A 91 -60.09 -35.39 0.29
CA LYS A 91 -60.83 -36.50 -0.33
C LYS A 91 -60.03 -37.18 -1.43
N GLU A 92 -59.34 -36.41 -2.26
CA GLU A 92 -58.54 -36.91 -3.38
C GLU A 92 -57.08 -37.22 -2.96
N GLY A 93 -56.74 -37.10 -1.67
CA GLY A 93 -55.42 -37.44 -1.15
C GLY A 93 -54.26 -36.61 -1.72
N LEU A 94 -54.51 -35.35 -2.09
CA LEU A 94 -53.51 -34.52 -2.78
C LEU A 94 -52.40 -34.07 -1.81
N PRO A 95 -51.11 -34.25 -2.13
CA PRO A 95 -50.02 -33.86 -1.24
C PRO A 95 -50.02 -32.34 -1.00
N ILE A 96 -49.98 -31.92 0.26
CA ILE A 96 -49.91 -30.48 0.59
C ILE A 96 -48.48 -29.95 0.40
N ARG A 97 -47.47 -30.76 0.74
CA ARG A 97 -46.05 -30.44 0.55
C ARG A 97 -45.56 -30.97 -0.80
N ARG A 98 -45.54 -30.10 -1.80
CA ARG A 98 -45.16 -30.45 -3.18
C ARG A 98 -43.92 -29.70 -3.59
N LEU A 99 -43.01 -30.39 -4.28
CA LEU A 99 -41.84 -29.73 -4.84
C LEU A 99 -42.29 -28.83 -6.01
N PRO A 100 -41.89 -27.55 -6.06
CA PRO A 100 -42.16 -26.69 -7.21
C PRO A 100 -41.33 -27.11 -8.42
N ARG A 101 -41.79 -26.74 -9.61
CA ARG A 101 -41.13 -27.09 -10.88
C ARG A 101 -39.76 -26.43 -11.03
N ASP A 102 -39.62 -25.22 -10.49
CA ASP A 102 -38.45 -24.35 -10.71
C ASP A 102 -37.46 -24.39 -9.54
N TYR A 103 -37.30 -25.55 -8.91
CA TYR A 103 -36.33 -25.69 -7.81
C TYR A 103 -34.89 -25.69 -8.35
N ALA A 104 -34.17 -24.61 -8.12
CA ALA A 104 -32.75 -24.49 -8.44
C ALA A 104 -31.89 -24.79 -7.20
N TRP A 105 -30.90 -25.68 -7.36
CA TRP A 105 -29.93 -25.98 -6.30
C TRP A 105 -28.84 -24.90 -6.15
N GLY A 106 -28.75 -23.98 -7.11
CA GLY A 106 -27.73 -22.94 -7.15
C GLY A 106 -26.43 -23.41 -7.81
N LYS A 107 -25.43 -22.54 -7.80
CA LYS A 107 -24.10 -22.82 -8.36
C LYS A 107 -23.06 -22.96 -7.26
N ASP A 108 -22.04 -23.78 -7.51
CA ASP A 108 -20.87 -23.89 -6.66
C ASP A 108 -19.85 -22.76 -6.94
N ARG A 109 -18.71 -22.77 -6.23
CA ARG A 109 -17.63 -21.78 -6.40
C ARG A 109 -17.04 -21.69 -7.81
N SER A 110 -17.16 -22.76 -8.61
CA SER A 110 -16.66 -22.82 -9.98
C SER A 110 -17.71 -22.39 -11.01
N GLY A 111 -18.92 -22.08 -10.55
CA GLY A 111 -20.06 -21.80 -11.40
C GLY A 111 -20.81 -23.04 -11.90
N ARG A 112 -20.43 -24.25 -11.45
CA ARG A 112 -21.12 -25.52 -11.77
C ARG A 112 -22.47 -25.55 -11.05
N ASP A 113 -23.53 -25.89 -11.78
CA ASP A 113 -24.87 -26.08 -11.20
C ASP A 113 -24.86 -27.30 -10.28
N ILE A 114 -25.24 -27.11 -9.01
CA ILE A 114 -25.30 -28.16 -7.99
C ILE A 114 -26.31 -29.25 -8.37
N GLY A 115 -27.30 -28.95 -9.24
CA GLY A 115 -28.18 -29.96 -9.82
C GLY A 115 -27.44 -31.03 -10.62
N THR A 116 -26.25 -30.73 -11.14
CA THR A 116 -25.42 -31.70 -11.91
C THR A 116 -24.56 -32.61 -11.03
N TYR A 117 -24.64 -32.47 -9.70
CA TYR A 117 -23.86 -33.29 -8.78
C TYR A 117 -24.39 -34.73 -8.74
N SER A 118 -23.53 -35.70 -8.45
CA SER A 118 -23.97 -37.01 -8.00
C SER A 118 -24.54 -36.95 -6.56
N PRO A 119 -25.32 -37.95 -6.12
CA PRO A 119 -25.74 -38.07 -4.73
C PRO A 119 -24.57 -37.96 -3.73
N ASP A 120 -23.44 -38.61 -4.03
CA ASP A 120 -22.24 -38.62 -3.18
C ASP A 120 -21.56 -37.24 -3.14
N GLU A 121 -21.46 -36.54 -4.29
CA GLU A 121 -20.90 -35.18 -4.34
C GLU A 121 -21.71 -34.22 -3.46
N LEU A 122 -23.04 -34.33 -3.49
CA LEU A 122 -23.90 -33.52 -2.63
C LEU A 122 -23.77 -33.91 -1.15
N GLU A 123 -23.65 -35.21 -0.84
CA GLU A 123 -23.42 -35.68 0.53
C GLU A 123 -22.12 -35.10 1.10
N GLN A 124 -21.02 -35.17 0.35
CA GLN A 124 -19.75 -34.57 0.75
C GLN A 124 -19.86 -33.06 0.97
N ARG A 125 -20.56 -32.35 0.08
CA ARG A 125 -20.84 -30.91 0.27
C ARG A 125 -21.67 -30.66 1.52
N THR A 126 -22.69 -31.48 1.79
CA THR A 126 -23.56 -31.36 2.97
C THR A 126 -22.78 -31.60 4.26
N LEU A 127 -21.89 -32.60 4.28
CA LEU A 127 -20.99 -32.87 5.40
C LEU A 127 -20.05 -31.68 5.69
N LYS A 128 -19.49 -31.06 4.64
CA LYS A 128 -18.67 -29.85 4.77
C LYS A 128 -19.46 -28.68 5.37
N HIS A 129 -20.71 -28.46 4.94
CA HIS A 129 -21.60 -27.47 5.54
C HIS A 129 -21.87 -27.77 7.01
N ALA A 130 -22.23 -29.01 7.36
CA ALA A 130 -22.49 -29.41 8.74
C ALA A 130 -21.26 -29.20 9.63
N LYS A 131 -20.06 -29.57 9.15
CA LYS A 131 -18.79 -29.33 9.84
C LYS A 131 -18.54 -27.84 10.04
N LEU A 132 -18.75 -27.01 9.01
CA LEU A 132 -18.61 -25.55 9.13
C LEU A 132 -19.56 -24.97 10.17
N THR A 133 -20.83 -25.37 10.17
CA THR A 133 -21.82 -24.92 11.16
C THR A 133 -21.43 -25.33 12.58
N SER A 134 -20.95 -26.56 12.77
CA SER A 134 -20.46 -27.02 14.08
C SER A 134 -19.29 -26.17 14.59
N LEU A 135 -18.29 -25.91 13.74
CA LEU A 135 -17.15 -25.06 14.09
C LEU A 135 -17.59 -23.61 14.37
N GLN A 136 -18.55 -23.06 13.62
CA GLN A 136 -19.11 -21.74 13.87
C GLN A 136 -19.80 -21.62 15.22
N ILE A 137 -20.51 -22.66 15.67
CA ILE A 137 -21.13 -22.69 16.99
C ILE A 137 -20.07 -22.66 18.09
N GLN A 138 -19.00 -23.48 17.95
CA GLN A 138 -17.89 -23.49 18.90
C GLN A 138 -17.15 -22.14 18.93
N HIS A 139 -16.90 -21.53 17.77
CA HIS A 139 -16.32 -20.20 17.66
C HIS A 139 -17.16 -19.15 18.41
N ARG A 140 -18.49 -19.15 18.23
CA ARG A 140 -19.40 -18.24 18.97
C ARG A 140 -19.37 -18.47 20.48
N GLN A 141 -19.17 -19.71 20.93
CA GLN A 141 -19.01 -20.01 22.36
C GLN A 141 -17.69 -19.44 22.90
N PHE A 142 -16.60 -19.56 22.14
CA PHE A 142 -15.32 -18.94 22.47
C PHE A 142 -15.44 -17.41 22.59
N LEU A 143 -16.06 -16.75 21.61
CA LEU A 143 -16.28 -15.30 21.64
C LEU A 143 -17.06 -14.85 22.88
N LYS A 144 -18.17 -15.53 23.19
CA LYS A 144 -18.98 -15.25 24.38
C LYS A 144 -18.22 -15.45 25.69
N LYS A 145 -17.28 -16.40 25.74
CA LYS A 145 -16.41 -16.60 26.90
C LYS A 145 -15.50 -15.39 27.09
N ARG A 146 -14.91 -14.89 25.99
CA ARG A 146 -14.01 -13.74 25.98
C ARG A 146 -14.71 -12.42 26.33
N GLU A 147 -15.91 -12.18 25.80
CA GLU A 147 -16.73 -11.00 26.12
C GLU A 147 -17.03 -10.89 27.62
N LYS A 148 -17.17 -12.03 28.31
CA LYS A 148 -17.42 -12.09 29.75
C LYS A 148 -16.16 -11.91 30.61
N GLN A 149 -15.03 -11.55 30.00
CA GLN A 149 -13.71 -11.41 30.66
C GLN A 149 -13.30 -12.64 31.47
N LEU A 150 -13.80 -13.83 31.11
CA LEU A 150 -13.32 -15.07 31.70
C LEU A 150 -11.91 -15.33 31.18
N GLU A 151 -10.98 -15.71 32.06
CA GLU A 151 -9.61 -16.07 31.64
C GLU A 151 -9.67 -17.13 30.53
N VAL A 152 -9.14 -16.78 29.37
CA VAL A 152 -8.97 -17.68 28.23
C VAL A 152 -7.53 -18.15 28.25
N THR A 153 -7.31 -19.47 28.27
CA THR A 153 -5.96 -20.02 28.33
C THR A 153 -5.26 -19.91 26.96
N THR A 154 -3.93 -19.95 26.96
CA THR A 154 -3.13 -20.01 25.71
C THR A 154 -3.49 -21.22 24.84
N GLU A 155 -3.83 -22.34 25.47
CA GLU A 155 -4.32 -23.56 24.80
C GLU A 155 -5.67 -23.34 24.11
N GLU A 156 -6.60 -22.63 24.75
CA GLU A 156 -7.89 -22.28 24.15
C GLU A 156 -7.72 -21.34 22.95
N ILE A 157 -6.78 -20.39 23.02
CA ILE A 157 -6.43 -19.52 21.89
C ILE A 157 -5.83 -20.34 20.73
N ALA A 158 -4.94 -21.29 21.02
CA ALA A 158 -4.36 -22.17 20.00
C ALA A 158 -5.40 -23.08 19.34
N ALA A 159 -6.34 -23.62 20.14
CA ALA A 159 -7.46 -24.40 19.64
C ALA A 159 -8.39 -23.55 18.77
N GLU A 160 -8.64 -22.30 19.16
CA GLU A 160 -9.43 -21.35 18.36
C GLU A 160 -8.73 -20.98 17.04
N LYS A 161 -7.42 -20.72 17.04
CA LYS A 161 -6.65 -20.51 15.80
C LYS A 161 -6.78 -21.70 14.85
N THR A 162 -6.69 -22.92 15.37
CA THR A 162 -6.85 -24.15 14.58
C THR A 162 -8.28 -24.28 14.02
N ARG A 163 -9.29 -23.98 14.84
CA ARG A 163 -10.71 -23.98 14.45
C ARG A 163 -10.97 -23.03 13.30
N ARG A 164 -10.41 -21.81 13.34
CA ARG A 164 -10.56 -20.81 12.27
C ARG A 164 -9.88 -21.19 10.99
N LYS A 165 -8.68 -21.77 11.04
CA LYS A 165 -8.03 -22.32 9.84
C LYS A 165 -8.91 -23.37 9.17
N ALA A 166 -9.53 -24.26 9.96
CA ALA A 166 -10.47 -25.24 9.44
C ALA A 166 -11.74 -24.59 8.86
N MET A 167 -12.28 -23.55 9.52
CA MET A 167 -13.43 -22.79 9.01
C MET A 167 -13.11 -22.06 7.69
N ALA A 168 -11.96 -21.40 7.60
CA ALA A 168 -11.49 -20.71 6.40
C ALA A 168 -11.30 -21.69 5.24
N ALA A 169 -10.69 -22.85 5.48
CA ALA A 169 -10.54 -23.89 4.47
C ALA A 169 -11.90 -24.39 3.95
N LEU A 170 -12.87 -24.60 4.84
CA LEU A 170 -14.22 -25.01 4.47
C LEU A 170 -14.98 -23.91 3.71
N LYS A 171 -14.85 -22.65 4.13
CA LYS A 171 -15.45 -21.49 3.44
C LYS A 171 -14.89 -21.31 2.03
N ARG A 172 -13.56 -21.42 1.87
CA ARG A 172 -12.90 -21.40 0.56
C ARG A 172 -13.37 -22.54 -0.34
N ASP A 173 -13.57 -23.72 0.23
CA ASP A 173 -14.03 -24.89 -0.54
C ASP A 173 -15.52 -24.81 -0.91
N LEU A 174 -16.36 -24.33 0.00
CA LEU A 174 -17.81 -24.25 -0.20
C LEU A 174 -18.24 -23.04 -1.04
N TYR A 175 -17.58 -21.90 -0.85
CA TYR A 175 -18.00 -20.58 -1.33
C TYR A 175 -16.91 -19.79 -2.08
N GLY A 176 -15.65 -20.22 -2.04
CA GLY A 176 -14.53 -19.46 -2.62
C GLY A 176 -14.07 -18.28 -1.76
N GLU A 177 -14.60 -18.11 -0.54
CA GLU A 177 -14.19 -17.05 0.39
C GLU A 177 -12.75 -17.27 0.87
N ILE A 178 -11.87 -16.30 0.63
CA ILE A 178 -10.50 -16.27 1.16
C ILE A 178 -10.53 -15.47 2.45
N THR A 179 -10.45 -16.16 3.59
CA THR A 179 -10.34 -15.50 4.90
C THR A 179 -8.88 -15.11 5.11
N GLY A 180 -8.61 -13.83 5.27
CA GLY A 180 -7.25 -13.34 5.50
C GLY A 180 -6.70 -13.71 6.89
N SER A 181 -5.45 -13.33 7.11
CA SER A 181 -4.66 -13.72 8.29
C SER A 181 -5.16 -13.08 9.59
N LEU A 182 -5.58 -11.82 9.55
CA LEU A 182 -6.02 -11.07 10.72
C LEU A 182 -7.38 -11.57 11.21
N ALA A 183 -8.32 -11.85 10.29
CA ALA A 183 -9.60 -12.47 10.63
C ALA A 183 -9.45 -13.88 11.27
N GLN A 184 -8.35 -14.57 10.97
CA GLN A 184 -8.03 -15.87 11.59
C GLN A 184 -7.35 -15.76 12.95
N ASP A 185 -6.89 -14.58 13.35
CA ASP A 185 -6.27 -14.38 14.66
C ASP A 185 -7.33 -13.94 15.69
N PRO A 186 -7.55 -14.73 16.77
CA PRO A 186 -8.48 -14.37 17.83
C PRO A 186 -8.22 -12.98 18.40
N GLU A 187 -6.98 -12.50 18.45
CA GLU A 187 -6.69 -11.16 18.99
C GLU A 187 -7.48 -10.03 18.30
N TRP A 188 -7.98 -10.24 17.09
CA TRP A 188 -8.70 -9.24 16.29
C TRP A 188 -10.24 -9.36 16.31
N ASP A 189 -10.83 -10.25 17.11
CA ASP A 189 -12.29 -10.49 17.10
C ASP A 189 -13.17 -9.32 17.49
N ASP A 190 -12.66 -8.47 18.37
CA ASP A 190 -13.35 -7.28 18.85
C ASP A 190 -13.28 -6.12 17.85
N VAL A 191 -12.49 -6.27 16.78
CA VAL A 191 -12.32 -5.25 15.75
C VAL A 191 -13.14 -5.63 14.52
N ILE A 192 -14.08 -4.78 14.16
CA ILE A 192 -14.84 -4.89 12.92
C ILE A 192 -14.07 -4.15 11.82
N PRO A 193 -13.51 -4.83 10.80
CA PRO A 193 -12.73 -4.18 9.76
C PRO A 193 -13.57 -3.19 8.94
N ILE A 194 -12.98 -2.05 8.58
CA ILE A 194 -13.61 -0.99 7.78
C ILE A 194 -13.04 -1.03 6.35
N PRO A 195 -13.72 -1.64 5.36
CA PRO A 195 -13.19 -1.79 4.01
C PRO A 195 -13.03 -0.47 3.25
N GLN A 196 -12.14 -0.48 2.25
CA GLN A 196 -12.05 0.59 1.25
C GLN A 196 -13.18 0.46 0.24
N ASN A 197 -14.18 1.33 0.37
CA ASN A 197 -15.28 1.43 -0.58
C ASN A 197 -15.00 2.57 -1.56
N GLU A 198 -14.74 2.23 -2.81
CA GLU A 198 -14.65 3.19 -3.91
C GLU A 198 -15.96 3.21 -4.71
N PRO A 199 -16.38 4.37 -5.23
CA PRO A 199 -17.61 4.47 -6.02
C PRO A 199 -17.48 3.69 -7.33
N GLU A 200 -18.62 3.26 -7.86
CA GLU A 200 -18.69 2.64 -9.19
C GLU A 200 -18.15 3.61 -10.25
N GLY A 201 -17.22 3.15 -11.09
CA GLY A 201 -16.56 3.98 -12.11
C GLY A 201 -15.37 4.81 -11.62
N ALA A 202 -14.78 4.49 -10.46
CA ALA A 202 -13.56 5.15 -9.99
C ALA A 202 -12.42 5.08 -11.03
N LEU A 203 -11.85 6.24 -11.38
CA LEU A 203 -10.91 6.43 -12.50
C LEU A 203 -9.51 5.80 -12.28
N ALA A 204 -9.21 5.33 -11.06
CA ALA A 204 -7.92 4.73 -10.70
C ALA A 204 -8.07 3.67 -9.60
N GLN A 205 -9.14 2.86 -9.67
CA GLN A 205 -9.35 1.78 -8.70
C GLN A 205 -8.21 0.77 -8.77
N ILE A 206 -7.54 0.56 -7.64
CA ILE A 206 -6.48 -0.44 -7.53
C ILE A 206 -7.14 -1.77 -7.13
N ALA A 207 -6.89 -2.81 -7.94
CA ALA A 207 -7.20 -4.18 -7.56
C ALA A 207 -6.18 -4.67 -6.52
N TYR A 208 -6.38 -4.26 -5.27
CA TYR A 208 -5.49 -4.63 -4.16
C TYR A 208 -5.46 -6.15 -3.95
N PRO A 209 -4.28 -6.72 -3.61
CA PRO A 209 -4.20 -8.05 -3.03
C PRO A 209 -5.09 -8.19 -1.79
N ASP A 210 -5.70 -9.37 -1.60
CA ASP A 210 -6.66 -9.64 -0.51
C ASP A 210 -6.02 -9.40 0.88
N ASP A 211 -4.74 -9.71 1.05
CA ASP A 211 -4.00 -9.52 2.30
C ASP A 211 -3.77 -8.04 2.61
N TYR A 212 -3.40 -7.22 1.62
CA TYR A 212 -3.29 -5.78 1.78
C TYR A 212 -4.65 -5.15 2.07
N ALA A 213 -5.69 -5.54 1.33
CA ALA A 213 -7.05 -5.06 1.54
C ALA A 213 -7.56 -5.39 2.96
N GLU A 214 -7.30 -6.61 3.46
CA GLU A 214 -7.61 -6.99 4.84
C GLU A 214 -6.87 -6.10 5.84
N ALA A 215 -5.55 -6.02 5.75
CA ALA A 215 -4.72 -5.28 6.70
C ALA A 215 -5.10 -3.80 6.77
N VAL A 216 -5.34 -3.17 5.62
CA VAL A 216 -5.79 -1.77 5.57
C VAL A 216 -7.20 -1.60 6.14
N SER A 217 -8.07 -2.61 5.99
CA SER A 217 -9.43 -2.56 6.57
C SER A 217 -9.38 -2.61 8.11
N TYR A 218 -8.52 -3.44 8.67
CA TYR A 218 -8.24 -3.44 10.11
C TYR A 218 -7.55 -2.16 10.56
N LEU A 219 -6.61 -1.62 9.77
CA LEU A 219 -5.92 -0.37 10.08
C LEU A 219 -6.92 0.78 10.19
N ARG A 220 -7.83 0.90 9.23
CA ARG A 220 -8.92 1.89 9.24
C ARG A 220 -9.79 1.75 10.49
N ALA A 221 -10.09 0.53 10.91
CA ALA A 221 -10.88 0.27 12.11
C ALA A 221 -10.18 0.75 13.39
N VAL A 222 -8.92 0.36 13.61
CA VAL A 222 -8.17 0.78 14.82
C VAL A 222 -7.87 2.27 14.82
N MET A 223 -7.64 2.87 13.65
CA MET A 223 -7.48 4.32 13.52
C MET A 223 -8.78 5.07 13.85
N ALA A 224 -9.92 4.58 13.40
CA ALA A 224 -11.22 5.19 13.70
C ALA A 224 -11.57 5.09 15.20
N ALA A 225 -11.14 4.01 15.87
CA ALA A 225 -11.28 3.83 17.31
C ALA A 225 -10.19 4.54 18.14
N ASP A 226 -9.22 5.17 17.47
CA ASP A 226 -8.01 5.74 18.07
C ASP A 226 -7.21 4.77 18.96
N GLU A 227 -7.20 3.49 18.60
CA GLU A 227 -6.64 2.42 19.43
C GLU A 227 -5.10 2.40 19.38
N CYS A 228 -4.47 2.93 20.43
CA CYS A 228 -3.03 2.82 20.65
C CYS A 228 -2.69 1.59 21.49
N SER A 229 -2.33 0.48 20.83
CA SER A 229 -2.04 -0.80 21.49
C SER A 229 -0.84 -1.53 20.85
N PRO A 230 -0.23 -2.52 21.52
CA PRO A 230 0.83 -3.34 20.93
C PRO A 230 0.40 -4.09 19.65
N ARG A 231 -0.88 -4.48 19.54
CA ARG A 231 -1.40 -5.11 18.31
C ARG A 231 -1.57 -4.11 17.17
N SER A 232 -1.99 -2.87 17.47
CA SER A 232 -2.01 -1.79 16.48
C SER A 232 -0.59 -1.50 15.97
N LEU A 233 0.43 -1.51 16.84
CA LEU A 233 1.82 -1.32 16.42
C LEU A 233 2.27 -2.41 15.44
N ARG A 234 2.02 -3.68 15.73
CA ARG A 234 2.32 -4.80 14.82
C ARG A 234 1.57 -4.69 13.50
N LEU A 235 0.32 -4.21 13.53
CA LEU A 235 -0.45 -3.96 12.31
C LEU A 235 0.20 -2.84 11.46
N THR A 236 0.67 -1.75 12.09
CA THR A 236 1.36 -0.69 11.33
C THR A 236 2.62 -1.21 10.65
N GLU A 237 3.40 -2.04 11.32
CA GLU A 237 4.58 -2.69 10.73
C GLU A 237 4.20 -3.56 9.52
N HIS A 238 3.16 -4.38 9.67
CA HIS A 238 2.68 -5.24 8.58
C HIS A 238 2.23 -4.43 7.36
N VAL A 239 1.48 -3.34 7.55
CA VAL A 239 1.05 -2.46 6.46
C VAL A 239 2.23 -1.72 5.83
N ILE A 240 3.20 -1.27 6.62
CA ILE A 240 4.44 -0.62 6.13
C ILE A 240 5.26 -1.59 5.27
N ALA A 241 5.36 -2.86 5.68
CA ALA A 241 6.07 -3.87 4.91
C ALA A 241 5.45 -4.09 3.51
N MET A 242 4.13 -3.93 3.37
CA MET A 242 3.44 -4.01 2.07
C MET A 242 3.47 -2.70 1.27
N ASN A 243 3.34 -1.56 1.95
CA ASN A 243 3.35 -0.24 1.33
C ASN A 243 4.03 0.81 2.23
N PRO A 244 5.36 0.94 2.15
CA PRO A 244 6.10 1.88 2.98
C PRO A 244 5.84 3.34 2.60
N ALA A 245 5.17 3.62 1.48
CA ALA A 245 4.80 4.98 1.08
C ALA A 245 3.48 5.48 1.70
N HIS A 246 2.77 4.63 2.45
CA HIS A 246 1.49 4.99 3.07
C HIS A 246 1.69 5.97 4.25
N TYR A 247 1.79 7.27 3.99
CA TYR A 247 2.12 8.28 5.02
C TYR A 247 1.22 8.26 6.27
N THR A 248 -0.06 7.94 6.13
CA THR A 248 -1.00 7.86 7.27
C THR A 248 -0.61 6.79 8.28
N VAL A 249 -0.12 5.62 7.84
CA VAL A 249 0.25 4.54 8.78
C VAL A 249 1.48 4.93 9.59
N TRP A 250 2.41 5.70 9.02
CA TRP A 250 3.58 6.23 9.73
C TRP A 250 3.20 7.21 10.84
N LEU A 251 2.28 8.15 10.56
CA LEU A 251 1.78 9.06 11.57
C LEU A 251 1.07 8.32 12.72
N PHE A 252 0.27 7.31 12.38
CA PHE A 252 -0.40 6.49 13.39
C PHE A 252 0.61 5.65 14.20
N ARG A 253 1.63 5.08 13.56
CA ARG A 253 2.73 4.36 14.22
C ARG A 253 3.45 5.25 15.22
N PHE A 254 3.84 6.46 14.81
CA PHE A 254 4.47 7.44 15.70
C PHE A 254 3.57 7.78 16.89
N LYS A 255 2.27 8.02 16.65
CA LYS A 255 1.29 8.24 17.73
C LYS A 255 1.28 7.09 18.74
N ILE A 256 1.23 5.83 18.27
CA ILE A 256 1.23 4.65 19.14
C ILE A 256 2.51 4.62 19.98
N ILE A 257 3.68 4.85 19.37
CA ILE A 257 4.98 4.87 20.06
C ILE A 257 5.00 5.94 21.17
N SER A 258 4.53 7.16 20.87
CA SER A 258 4.49 8.25 21.85
C SER A 258 3.49 7.98 22.99
N VAL A 259 2.28 7.50 22.68
CA VAL A 259 1.24 7.21 23.69
C VAL A 259 1.67 6.08 24.62
N LEU A 260 2.23 5.01 24.05
CA LEU A 260 2.69 3.85 24.82
C LEU A 260 4.08 4.05 25.43
N LYS A 261 4.77 5.15 25.12
CA LYS A 261 6.13 5.47 25.57
C LYS A 261 7.12 4.34 25.29
N LEU A 262 7.08 3.84 24.06
CA LEU A 262 7.97 2.75 23.64
C LEU A 262 9.41 3.23 23.47
N SER A 263 10.34 2.28 23.51
CA SER A 263 11.77 2.53 23.33
C SER A 263 12.07 3.08 21.93
N ILE A 264 12.55 4.33 21.88
CA ILE A 264 12.95 4.95 20.62
C ILE A 264 14.20 4.29 20.01
N PRO A 265 15.24 3.88 20.78
CA PRO A 265 16.35 3.10 20.24
C PRO A 265 15.93 1.80 19.54
N ASP A 266 14.92 1.10 20.06
CA ASP A 266 14.40 -0.13 19.45
C ASP A 266 13.66 0.19 18.14
N GLU A 267 12.86 1.25 18.12
CA GLU A 267 12.19 1.72 16.89
C GLU A 267 13.19 2.17 15.82
N ILE A 268 14.27 2.87 16.19
CA ILE A 268 15.35 3.25 15.26
C ILE A 268 16.02 2.01 14.68
N THR A 269 16.23 0.98 15.50
CA THR A 269 16.82 -0.29 15.06
C THR A 269 15.92 -0.96 14.02
N TRP A 270 14.63 -1.06 14.28
CA TRP A 270 13.65 -1.54 13.30
C TRP A 270 13.64 -0.67 12.03
N LEU A 271 13.61 0.66 12.18
CA LEU A 271 13.57 1.60 11.06
C LEU A 271 14.82 1.50 10.17
N ASN A 272 15.98 1.17 10.72
CA ASN A 272 17.21 0.93 9.94
C ASN A 272 17.01 -0.19 8.92
N GLU A 273 16.34 -1.28 9.29
CA GLU A 273 16.06 -2.41 8.40
C GLU A 273 15.07 -2.01 7.29
N VAL A 274 14.02 -1.26 7.66
CA VAL A 274 13.03 -0.75 6.70
C VAL A 274 13.69 0.20 5.68
N ALA A 275 14.57 1.08 6.16
CA ALA A 275 15.30 2.05 5.34
C ALA A 275 16.28 1.40 4.37
N LEU A 276 17.04 0.39 4.81
CA LEU A 276 17.95 -0.37 3.94
C LEU A 276 17.22 -1.11 2.83
N SER A 277 15.98 -1.53 3.10
CA SER A 277 15.11 -2.19 2.11
C SER A 277 14.42 -1.19 1.18
N ASN A 278 14.36 0.10 1.54
CA ASN A 278 13.57 1.13 0.87
C ASN A 278 14.34 2.46 0.79
N LEU A 279 15.46 2.47 0.04
CA LEU A 279 16.43 3.58 0.02
C LEU A 279 15.83 4.97 -0.31
N LYS A 280 14.76 5.03 -1.11
CA LYS A 280 14.17 6.27 -1.65
C LYS A 280 12.72 6.44 -1.23
N ASN A 281 12.49 6.63 0.07
CA ASN A 281 11.17 6.78 0.65
C ASN A 281 11.12 7.99 1.61
N TYR A 282 10.24 8.94 1.36
CA TYR A 282 10.11 10.16 2.18
C TYR A 282 9.63 9.87 3.61
N GLN A 283 8.71 8.93 3.78
CA GLN A 283 8.05 8.65 5.04
C GLN A 283 9.04 8.09 6.07
N ILE A 284 9.98 7.26 5.65
CA ILE A 284 11.04 6.70 6.51
C ILE A 284 11.89 7.82 7.13
N TRP A 285 12.36 8.76 6.31
CA TRP A 285 13.22 9.84 6.79
C TRP A 285 12.45 10.88 7.61
N ASN A 286 11.19 11.13 7.26
CA ASN A 286 10.32 11.96 8.08
C ASN A 286 10.03 11.30 9.44
N HIS A 287 9.69 10.01 9.47
CA HIS A 287 9.48 9.26 10.72
C HIS A 287 10.74 9.28 11.58
N ARG A 288 11.93 9.11 10.96
CA ARG A 288 13.21 9.22 11.67
C ARG A 288 13.40 10.59 12.32
N GLN A 289 13.10 11.69 11.62
CA GLN A 289 13.15 13.04 12.20
C GLN A 289 12.14 13.21 13.35
N LEU A 290 10.91 12.69 13.22
CA LEU A 290 9.92 12.74 14.30
C LEU A 290 10.41 12.00 15.55
N LEU A 291 11.04 10.83 15.38
CA LEU A 291 11.66 10.09 16.47
C LEU A 291 12.79 10.89 17.12
N MET A 292 13.65 11.55 16.34
CA MET A 292 14.72 12.41 16.86
C MET A 292 14.18 13.62 17.61
N ASP A 293 13.16 14.30 17.06
CA ASP A 293 12.54 15.47 17.67
C ASP A 293 11.82 15.13 18.98
N TYR A 294 11.25 13.93 19.07
CA TYR A 294 10.64 13.43 20.29
C TYR A 294 11.67 12.95 21.32
N TYR A 295 12.73 12.27 20.87
CA TYR A 295 13.66 11.59 21.78
C TYR A 295 14.75 12.50 22.32
N TYR A 296 15.29 13.41 21.50
CA TYR A 296 16.39 14.28 21.91
C TYR A 296 16.09 15.08 23.19
N PRO A 297 14.93 15.75 23.35
CA PRO A 297 14.60 16.46 24.59
C PRO A 297 14.53 15.56 25.84
N LEU A 298 14.34 14.25 25.67
CA LEU A 298 14.29 13.29 26.77
C LEU A 298 15.68 12.86 27.25
N ILE A 299 16.72 13.09 26.42
CA ILE A 299 18.08 12.63 26.69
C ILE A 299 19.13 13.74 26.66
N GLU A 300 18.74 14.99 26.37
CA GLU A 300 19.69 16.09 26.11
C GLU A 300 20.64 16.37 27.29
N GLU A 301 20.21 16.09 28.52
CA GLU A 301 21.04 16.21 29.73
C GLU A 301 22.05 15.05 29.87
N ASP A 302 21.79 13.89 29.26
CA ASP A 302 22.68 12.73 29.26
C ASP A 302 23.62 12.75 28.05
N THR A 303 24.75 13.44 28.24
CA THR A 303 25.80 13.56 27.23
C THR A 303 26.35 12.22 26.72
N ALA A 304 26.31 11.15 27.52
CA ALA A 304 26.80 9.84 27.09
C ALA A 304 25.82 9.21 26.10
N THR A 305 24.52 9.27 26.41
CA THR A 305 23.44 8.78 25.53
C THR A 305 23.36 9.58 24.24
N VAL A 306 23.46 10.92 24.30
CA VAL A 306 23.49 11.78 23.09
C VAL A 306 24.68 11.43 22.20
N ARG A 307 25.88 11.21 22.78
CA ARG A 307 27.07 10.83 22.02
C ARG A 307 26.92 9.45 21.38
N GLN A 308 26.30 8.50 22.09
CA GLN A 308 26.02 7.18 21.55
C GLN A 308 25.04 7.26 20.38
N LEU A 309 23.98 8.06 20.50
CA LEU A 309 23.01 8.30 19.43
C LEU A 309 23.67 8.93 18.20
N ALA A 310 24.46 10.00 18.39
CA ALA A 310 25.18 10.65 17.29
C ALA A 310 26.09 9.66 16.55
N ARG A 311 26.79 8.79 17.29
CA ARG A 311 27.64 7.74 16.70
C ARG A 311 26.82 6.71 15.92
N SER A 312 25.72 6.19 16.47
CA SER A 312 24.89 5.20 15.78
C SER A 312 24.23 5.78 14.53
N GLU A 313 23.75 7.02 14.60
CA GLU A 313 23.18 7.72 13.44
C GLU A 313 24.23 7.94 12.34
N THR A 314 25.44 8.38 12.71
CA THR A 314 26.54 8.56 11.75
C THR A 314 26.87 7.25 11.05
N GLN A 315 27.00 6.15 11.80
CA GLN A 315 27.28 4.82 11.24
C GLN A 315 26.18 4.37 10.27
N PHE A 316 24.92 4.59 10.63
CA PHE A 316 23.79 4.25 9.77
C PHE A 316 23.77 5.08 8.48
N ILE A 317 24.01 6.39 8.58
CA ILE A 317 24.12 7.28 7.42
C ILE A 317 25.25 6.85 6.50
N THR A 318 26.43 6.52 7.03
CA THR A 318 27.55 5.99 6.24
C THR A 318 27.12 4.76 5.45
N LYS A 319 26.46 3.79 6.10
CA LYS A 319 25.96 2.58 5.44
C LYS A 319 24.95 2.88 4.32
N MET A 320 24.08 3.87 4.52
CA MET A 320 23.13 4.30 3.48
C MET A 320 23.83 4.97 2.29
N LEU A 321 24.86 5.79 2.54
CA LEU A 321 25.65 6.44 1.49
C LEU A 321 26.60 5.48 0.77
N GLU A 322 27.05 4.41 1.41
CA GLU A 322 27.75 3.30 0.72
C GLU A 322 26.86 2.63 -0.34
N SER A 323 25.54 2.61 -0.12
CA SER A 323 24.57 2.04 -1.07
C SER A 323 24.18 3.04 -2.18
N ASP A 324 24.02 4.31 -1.83
CA ASP A 324 23.76 5.41 -2.79
C ASP A 324 24.40 6.71 -2.26
N ALA A 325 25.61 7.00 -2.75
CA ALA A 325 26.42 8.14 -2.31
C ALA A 325 25.79 9.52 -2.61
N LYS A 326 24.73 9.55 -3.41
CA LYS A 326 24.01 10.77 -3.83
C LYS A 326 22.56 10.77 -3.36
N ASN A 327 22.19 9.90 -2.41
CA ASN A 327 20.85 9.83 -1.87
C ASN A 327 20.44 11.15 -1.18
N TYR A 328 19.52 11.87 -1.81
CA TYR A 328 19.08 13.19 -1.35
C TYR A 328 18.50 13.16 0.07
N HIS A 329 17.71 12.14 0.41
CA HIS A 329 17.10 12.06 1.73
C HIS A 329 18.14 11.86 2.82
N VAL A 330 19.16 11.03 2.56
CA VAL A 330 20.23 10.76 3.51
C VAL A 330 21.04 12.03 3.77
N TRP A 331 21.43 12.76 2.72
CA TRP A 331 22.16 14.02 2.87
C TRP A 331 21.34 15.10 3.58
N SER A 332 20.06 15.23 3.25
CA SER A 332 19.14 16.15 3.94
C SER A 332 19.00 15.80 5.43
N TYR A 333 18.85 14.52 5.75
CA TYR A 333 18.79 14.06 7.13
C TYR A 333 20.12 14.26 7.87
N ARG A 334 21.26 14.06 7.20
CA ARG A 334 22.59 14.33 7.75
C ARG A 334 22.77 15.80 8.13
N GLN A 335 22.33 16.73 7.27
CA GLN A 335 22.32 18.17 7.61
C GLN A 335 21.45 18.48 8.82
N TYR A 336 20.24 17.90 8.87
CA TYR A 336 19.35 18.00 10.03
C TYR A 336 20.05 17.53 11.31
N LEU A 337 20.71 16.37 11.29
CA LEU A 337 21.43 15.85 12.47
C LEU A 337 22.57 16.75 12.92
N VAL A 338 23.33 17.31 11.97
CA VAL A 338 24.41 18.26 12.30
C VAL A 338 23.87 19.44 13.11
N SER A 339 22.73 20.00 12.68
CA SER A 339 22.06 21.06 13.44
C SER A 339 21.49 20.55 14.77
N LYS A 340 20.77 19.42 14.74
CA LYS A 340 20.00 18.88 15.87
C LYS A 340 20.89 18.44 17.04
N LEU A 341 22.02 17.78 16.72
CA LEU A 341 22.97 17.22 17.69
C LEU A 341 24.25 18.07 17.81
N TYR A 342 24.26 19.26 17.22
CA TYR A 342 25.38 20.20 17.23
C TYR A 342 26.71 19.58 16.75
N MET A 343 26.67 18.82 15.65
CA MET A 343 27.81 18.07 15.12
C MET A 343 28.67 18.87 14.14
N TRP A 344 28.84 20.18 14.39
CA TRP A 344 29.74 21.08 13.66
C TRP A 344 31.21 20.77 14.01
N THR A 345 31.66 19.57 13.66
CA THR A 345 32.93 19.01 14.13
C THR A 345 33.89 18.75 12.98
N MET A 346 35.20 18.77 13.29
CA MET A 346 36.23 18.37 12.33
C MET A 346 36.03 16.94 11.82
N SER A 347 35.50 16.03 12.64
CA SER A 347 35.21 14.66 12.24
C SER A 347 34.18 14.61 11.10
N GLU A 348 33.14 15.45 11.16
CA GLU A 348 32.10 15.49 10.14
C GLU A 348 32.62 16.15 8.84
N LEU A 349 33.45 17.18 8.96
CA LEU A 349 34.14 17.78 7.81
C LEU A 349 35.07 16.78 7.11
N LEU A 350 35.85 16.01 7.87
CA LEU A 350 36.74 14.97 7.33
C LEU A 350 35.95 13.81 6.69
N SER A 351 34.85 13.38 7.31
CA SER A 351 33.97 12.36 6.70
C SER A 351 33.37 12.86 5.38
N THR A 352 32.98 14.14 5.31
CA THR A 352 32.50 14.76 4.07
C THR A 352 33.59 14.84 3.02
N GLN A 353 34.82 15.18 3.43
CA GLN A 353 35.97 15.19 2.55
C GLN A 353 36.23 13.79 1.96
N ASN A 354 36.14 12.71 2.75
CA ASN A 354 36.32 11.35 2.21
C ASN A 354 35.35 11.05 1.05
N HIS A 355 34.10 11.48 1.13
CA HIS A 355 33.16 11.32 0.01
C HIS A 355 33.56 12.12 -1.25
N ILE A 356 34.23 13.26 -1.10
CA ILE A 356 34.79 14.04 -2.22
C ILE A 356 36.07 13.36 -2.75
N GLU A 357 36.90 12.77 -1.89
CA GLU A 357 38.08 12.03 -2.34
C GLU A 357 37.70 10.75 -3.11
N GLU A 358 36.64 10.07 -2.69
CA GLU A 358 36.10 8.89 -3.37
C GLU A 358 35.46 9.23 -4.73
N ASP A 359 34.66 10.30 -4.80
CA ASP A 359 34.11 10.85 -6.04
C ASP A 359 34.15 12.38 -5.99
N VAL A 360 35.17 12.96 -6.65
CA VAL A 360 35.32 14.43 -6.73
C VAL A 360 34.12 15.11 -7.41
N ARG A 361 33.30 14.39 -8.17
CA ARG A 361 32.07 14.87 -8.83
C ARG A 361 30.82 14.68 -7.96
N ASN A 362 30.96 14.25 -6.71
CA ASN A 362 29.83 14.10 -5.79
C ASN A 362 29.35 15.47 -5.31
N ASN A 363 28.44 16.08 -6.06
CA ASN A 363 27.88 17.39 -5.74
C ASN A 363 27.16 17.44 -4.37
N SER A 364 26.61 16.31 -3.90
CA SER A 364 25.98 16.25 -2.58
C SER A 364 27.00 16.43 -1.47
N ALA A 365 28.19 15.84 -1.61
CA ALA A 365 29.28 16.03 -0.66
C ALA A 365 29.84 17.46 -0.70
N TRP A 366 29.99 18.07 -1.88
CA TRP A 366 30.34 19.50 -2.01
C TRP A 366 29.31 20.43 -1.36
N SER A 367 28.02 20.15 -1.56
CA SER A 367 26.94 20.91 -0.94
C SER A 367 26.95 20.75 0.58
N HIS A 368 27.21 19.55 1.10
CA HIS A 368 27.30 19.33 2.55
C HIS A 368 28.54 19.97 3.15
N ARG A 369 29.68 19.95 2.43
CA ARG A 369 30.89 20.68 2.84
C ARG A 369 30.61 22.18 2.96
N PHE A 370 29.90 22.76 1.99
CA PHE A 370 29.52 24.18 2.04
C PHE A 370 28.68 24.47 3.28
N TYR A 371 27.66 23.66 3.53
CA TYR A 371 26.81 23.78 4.72
C TYR A 371 27.64 23.71 6.02
N LEU A 372 28.53 22.73 6.16
CA LEU A 372 29.37 22.58 7.36
C LEU A 372 30.26 23.79 7.61
N VAL A 373 30.84 24.37 6.57
CA VAL A 373 31.80 25.48 6.70
C VAL A 373 31.10 26.83 6.87
N PHE A 374 29.97 27.04 6.19
CA PHE A 374 29.32 28.36 6.08
C PHE A 374 27.98 28.45 6.80
N SER A 375 27.59 27.43 7.59
CA SER A 375 26.38 27.45 8.40
C SER A 375 26.61 27.06 9.88
N ASP A 376 27.87 26.90 10.31
CA ASP A 376 28.22 26.71 11.72
C ASP A 376 27.80 27.95 12.55
N PRO A 377 26.87 27.84 13.52
CA PRO A 377 26.39 28.97 14.31
C PRO A 377 27.48 29.70 15.13
N THR A 378 28.64 29.07 15.35
CA THR A 378 29.78 29.68 16.05
C THR A 378 30.55 30.67 15.19
N ALA A 379 30.58 30.43 13.87
CA ALA A 379 31.42 31.15 12.92
C ALA A 379 30.65 31.79 11.74
N SER A 380 29.34 31.58 11.62
CA SER A 380 28.51 32.11 10.54
C SER A 380 27.35 32.99 11.04
N THR A 381 26.87 33.88 10.18
CA THR A 381 25.72 34.76 10.45
C THR A 381 24.42 34.00 10.14
N PRO A 382 23.50 33.85 11.11
CA PRO A 382 22.23 33.17 10.87
C PRO A 382 21.44 33.80 9.73
N GLY A 383 21.00 32.98 8.78
CA GLY A 383 20.18 33.42 7.64
C GLY A 383 20.96 34.08 6.50
N SER A 384 22.30 34.17 6.56
CA SER A 384 23.11 34.69 5.45
C SER A 384 22.99 33.78 4.22
N GLY A 385 22.58 34.36 3.08
CA GLY A 385 22.41 33.65 1.82
C GLY A 385 23.70 32.99 1.31
N SER A 386 23.61 31.94 0.50
CA SER A 386 24.78 31.18 0.03
C SER A 386 25.76 32.00 -0.82
N THR A 387 25.27 33.04 -1.49
CA THR A 387 26.05 33.95 -2.35
C THR A 387 26.20 35.34 -1.74
N GLU A 388 25.91 35.49 -0.45
CA GLU A 388 26.08 36.74 0.28
C GLU A 388 27.40 36.74 1.07
N PRO A 389 28.08 37.89 1.17
CA PRO A 389 29.15 38.10 2.13
C PRO A 389 28.76 37.71 3.55
N ASP A 390 29.67 37.05 4.26
CA ASP A 390 29.50 36.79 5.69
C ASP A 390 30.81 37.14 6.43
N PRO A 391 30.93 38.36 7.00
CA PRO A 391 32.15 38.81 7.65
C PRO A 391 32.47 38.05 8.95
N ARG A 392 31.55 37.22 9.45
CA ARG A 392 31.80 36.37 10.62
C ARG A 392 32.69 35.17 10.29
N ILE A 393 32.72 34.75 9.01
CA ILE A 393 33.55 33.65 8.56
C ILE A 393 35.02 34.08 8.60
N PRO A 394 35.91 33.34 9.29
CA PRO A 394 37.32 33.71 9.37
C PRO A 394 38.01 33.68 8.00
N ALA A 395 38.89 34.66 7.73
CA ALA A 395 39.58 34.79 6.45
C ALA A 395 40.43 33.56 6.12
N GLU A 396 41.05 32.94 7.13
CA GLU A 396 41.81 31.70 7.00
C GLU A 396 40.94 30.51 6.56
N THR A 397 39.65 30.51 6.92
CA THR A 397 38.70 29.49 6.47
C THR A 397 38.38 29.69 4.99
N ILE A 398 38.17 30.94 4.56
CA ILE A 398 38.01 31.28 3.14
C ILE A 398 39.23 30.84 2.33
N ASP A 399 40.44 31.18 2.78
CA ASP A 399 41.68 30.86 2.08
C ASP A 399 41.91 29.35 2.00
N ARG A 400 41.58 28.60 3.07
CA ARG A 400 41.59 27.13 3.07
C ARG A 400 40.63 26.56 2.02
N GLU A 401 39.40 27.04 1.96
CA GLU A 401 38.39 26.53 1.03
C GLU A 401 38.68 26.90 -0.43
N ILE A 402 39.26 28.07 -0.69
CA ILE A 402 39.76 28.45 -2.02
C ILE A 402 40.86 27.48 -2.46
N ASN A 403 41.84 27.22 -1.60
CA ASN A 403 42.95 26.32 -1.91
C ASN A 403 42.49 24.87 -2.09
N TYR A 404 41.54 24.41 -1.27
CA TYR A 404 40.91 23.09 -1.45
C TYR A 404 40.19 22.99 -2.81
N SER A 405 39.46 24.04 -3.21
CA SER A 405 38.80 24.09 -4.52
C SER A 405 39.82 24.02 -5.67
N LYS A 406 40.93 24.76 -5.58
CA LYS A 406 42.02 24.71 -6.57
C LYS A 406 42.57 23.29 -6.72
N GLU A 407 42.89 22.64 -5.61
CA GLU A 407 43.39 21.26 -5.60
C GLU A 407 42.43 20.29 -6.33
N LYS A 408 41.12 20.39 -6.07
CA LYS A 408 40.14 19.51 -6.71
C LYS A 408 39.82 19.88 -8.16
N ILE A 409 39.94 21.15 -8.53
CA ILE A 409 39.85 21.59 -9.93
C ILE A 409 41.04 21.07 -10.73
N ASP A 410 42.27 21.14 -10.19
CA ASP A 410 43.45 20.60 -10.87
C ASP A 410 43.31 19.09 -11.15
N LEU A 411 42.69 18.33 -10.23
CA LEU A 411 42.40 16.91 -10.41
C LEU A 411 41.35 16.64 -11.50
N ALA A 412 40.30 17.47 -11.59
CA ALA A 412 39.21 17.30 -12.55
C ALA A 412 38.74 18.65 -13.12
N PRO A 413 39.46 19.24 -14.09
CA PRO A 413 39.20 20.62 -14.53
C PRO A 413 37.79 20.86 -15.08
N GLN A 414 37.20 19.86 -15.73
CA GLN A 414 35.86 19.91 -16.31
C GLN A 414 34.74 19.50 -15.31
N ASN A 415 35.06 19.32 -14.02
CA ASN A 415 34.06 19.03 -12.99
C ASN A 415 33.39 20.31 -12.50
N GLN A 416 32.08 20.46 -12.72
CA GLN A 416 31.35 21.67 -12.33
C GLN A 416 31.28 21.92 -10.83
N SER A 417 31.23 20.87 -10.00
CA SER A 417 30.99 21.02 -8.54
C SER A 417 31.99 21.93 -7.82
N PRO A 418 33.32 21.75 -7.95
CA PRO A 418 34.28 22.64 -7.29
C PRO A 418 34.30 24.06 -7.90
N TRP A 419 33.94 24.24 -9.17
CA TRP A 419 33.76 25.58 -9.77
C TRP A 419 32.58 26.32 -9.15
N ASN A 420 31.43 25.65 -9.03
CA ASN A 420 30.27 26.23 -8.35
C ASN A 420 30.58 26.52 -6.88
N TYR A 421 31.31 25.63 -6.21
CA TYR A 421 31.71 25.80 -4.81
C TYR A 421 32.60 27.04 -4.63
N VAL A 422 33.62 27.23 -5.47
CA VAL A 422 34.54 28.37 -5.31
C VAL A 422 33.87 29.71 -5.55
N PHE A 423 32.88 29.80 -6.45
CA PHE A 423 32.06 31.02 -6.58
C PHE A 423 31.40 31.42 -5.26
N ALA A 424 30.78 30.45 -4.57
CA ALA A 424 30.12 30.70 -3.30
C ALA A 424 31.12 31.02 -2.18
N VAL A 425 32.29 30.37 -2.16
CA VAL A 425 33.37 30.68 -1.21
C VAL A 425 33.90 32.10 -1.39
N LEU A 426 34.13 32.53 -2.63
CA LEU A 426 34.60 33.89 -2.95
C LEU A 426 33.57 34.93 -2.50
N ALA A 427 32.29 34.69 -2.80
CA ALA A 427 31.19 35.55 -2.36
C ALA A 427 31.13 35.67 -0.82
N LYS A 428 31.16 34.53 -0.10
CA LYS A 428 31.17 34.50 1.37
C LYS A 428 32.31 35.31 1.97
N GLY A 429 33.51 35.17 1.39
CA GLY A 429 34.70 35.88 1.85
C GLY A 429 34.86 37.31 1.32
N SER A 430 33.89 37.85 0.58
CA SER A 430 34.03 39.12 -0.14
C SER A 430 35.33 39.22 -0.96
N ARG A 431 35.77 38.10 -1.54
CA ARG A 431 36.98 38.02 -2.35
C ARG A 431 36.60 38.35 -3.80
N PRO A 432 37.31 39.27 -4.47
CA PRO A 432 37.04 39.58 -5.87
C PRO A 432 37.38 38.38 -6.75
N LEU A 433 36.68 38.20 -7.88
CA LEU A 433 36.98 37.11 -8.83
C LEU A 433 38.44 37.18 -9.32
N SER A 434 39.00 38.40 -9.40
CA SER A 434 40.40 38.65 -9.77
C SER A 434 41.42 37.89 -8.90
N SER A 435 41.08 37.58 -7.64
CA SER A 435 41.92 36.75 -6.75
C SER A 435 42.07 35.29 -7.21
N PHE A 436 41.22 34.84 -8.15
CA PHE A 436 41.22 33.50 -8.70
C PHE A 436 41.64 33.45 -10.19
N LYS A 437 41.91 34.62 -10.79
CA LYS A 437 42.20 34.80 -12.23
C LYS A 437 43.34 33.92 -12.72
N GLU A 438 44.52 34.06 -12.12
CA GLU A 438 45.73 33.34 -12.53
C GLU A 438 45.54 31.82 -12.49
N PHE A 439 44.67 31.33 -11.60
CA PHE A 439 44.35 29.91 -11.55
C PHE A 439 43.40 29.50 -12.67
N ALA A 440 42.34 30.28 -12.92
CA ALA A 440 41.38 29.99 -13.99
C ALA A 440 41.99 30.06 -15.40
N GLU A 441 42.91 31.01 -15.64
CA GLU A 441 43.58 31.17 -16.94
C GLU A 441 44.43 29.95 -17.33
N LYS A 442 44.89 29.13 -16.38
CA LYS A 442 45.64 27.88 -16.68
C LYS A 442 44.86 26.89 -17.54
N PHE A 443 43.53 26.99 -17.57
CA PHE A 443 42.68 26.03 -18.27
C PHE A 443 42.24 26.51 -19.65
N VAL A 444 42.70 27.69 -20.09
CA VAL A 444 42.37 28.28 -21.39
C VAL A 444 43.65 28.76 -22.06
N THR A 445 43.88 28.39 -23.31
CA THR A 445 45.07 28.78 -24.08
C THR A 445 44.66 29.20 -25.48
N ALA A 446 45.22 30.33 -25.96
CA ALA A 446 45.02 30.86 -27.31
C ALA A 446 43.53 30.97 -27.72
N LEU A 447 42.68 31.48 -26.82
CA LEU A 447 41.24 31.58 -27.04
C LEU A 447 40.92 32.43 -28.28
N GLY A 448 40.16 31.86 -29.23
CA GLY A 448 39.82 32.52 -30.49
C GLY A 448 40.87 32.38 -31.60
N GLU A 449 42.00 31.72 -31.35
CA GLU A 449 43.08 31.50 -32.33
C GLU A 449 43.10 30.06 -32.87
N GLU A 450 43.98 29.76 -33.84
CA GLU A 450 44.11 28.40 -34.39
C GLU A 450 44.55 27.37 -33.35
N ALA A 451 45.39 27.78 -32.40
CA ALA A 451 45.91 26.93 -31.32
C ALA A 451 44.99 26.87 -30.08
N GLU A 452 43.71 27.24 -30.22
CA GLU A 452 42.77 27.31 -29.10
C GLU A 452 42.57 25.96 -28.38
N GLU A 453 42.92 25.93 -27.10
CA GLU A 453 42.72 24.81 -26.20
C GLU A 453 42.00 25.26 -24.91
N VAL A 454 40.87 24.62 -24.59
CA VAL A 454 40.13 24.85 -23.35
C VAL A 454 40.00 23.51 -22.63
N ARG A 455 40.69 23.39 -21.49
CA ARG A 455 40.65 22.20 -20.62
C ARG A 455 39.45 22.24 -19.66
N SER A 456 38.85 23.41 -19.46
CA SER A 456 37.65 23.59 -18.65
C SER A 456 36.71 24.65 -19.23
N SER A 457 35.52 24.25 -19.67
CA SER A 457 34.48 25.20 -20.08
C SER A 457 33.95 25.99 -18.87
N HIS A 458 34.07 25.46 -17.65
CA HIS A 458 33.70 26.16 -16.42
C HIS A 458 34.72 27.26 -16.07
N ALA A 459 36.00 27.04 -16.33
CA ALA A 459 37.00 28.10 -16.26
C ALA A 459 36.69 29.21 -17.27
N LEU A 460 36.25 28.85 -18.48
CA LEU A 460 35.89 29.83 -19.51
C LEU A 460 34.65 30.66 -19.12
N ASP A 461 33.63 30.06 -18.50
CA ASP A 461 32.49 30.79 -17.91
C ASP A 461 32.95 31.71 -16.75
N PHE A 462 33.85 31.21 -15.89
CA PHE A 462 34.46 32.02 -14.83
C PHE A 462 35.17 33.25 -15.38
N LEU A 463 36.02 33.07 -16.39
CA LEU A 463 36.75 34.16 -17.03
C LEU A 463 35.80 35.15 -17.72
N ALA A 464 34.71 34.68 -18.32
CA ALA A 464 33.69 35.56 -18.90
C ALA A 464 33.11 36.52 -17.86
N LYS A 465 32.76 36.01 -16.66
CA LYS A 465 32.25 36.84 -15.55
C LYS A 465 33.32 37.78 -15.00
N LEU A 466 34.55 37.28 -14.84
CA LEU A 466 35.67 38.09 -14.38
C LEU A 466 35.99 39.25 -15.33
N TYR A 467 36.07 39.01 -16.64
CA TYR A 467 36.35 40.06 -17.61
C TYR A 467 35.20 41.07 -17.70
N ASP A 468 33.95 40.63 -17.49
CA ASP A 468 32.79 41.51 -17.36
C ASP A 468 32.92 42.45 -16.13
N GLU A 469 33.29 41.90 -14.96
CA GLU A 469 33.56 42.67 -13.72
C GLU A 469 34.75 43.64 -13.87
N GLU A 470 35.80 43.24 -14.59
CA GLU A 470 36.96 44.11 -14.88
C GLU A 470 36.66 45.16 -15.96
N GLY A 471 35.53 45.06 -16.67
CA GLY A 471 35.14 45.96 -17.76
C GLY A 471 35.72 45.61 -19.13
N ASP A 472 36.44 44.50 -19.27
CA ASP A 472 36.97 43.97 -20.53
C ASP A 472 35.87 43.22 -21.31
N LYS A 473 34.92 43.99 -21.85
CA LYS A 473 33.73 43.46 -22.54
C LYS A 473 34.09 42.63 -23.78
N GLU A 474 35.19 42.96 -24.46
CA GLU A 474 35.64 42.24 -25.65
C GLU A 474 36.07 40.81 -25.29
N LYS A 475 36.89 40.64 -24.23
CA LYS A 475 37.26 39.29 -23.78
C LYS A 475 36.10 38.53 -23.15
N ALA A 476 35.22 39.21 -22.41
CA ALA A 476 34.02 38.58 -21.88
C ALA A 476 33.12 38.05 -23.00
N GLU A 477 32.86 38.85 -24.04
CA GLU A 477 32.09 38.42 -25.22
C GLU A 477 32.78 37.28 -25.95
N LEU A 478 34.11 37.34 -26.12
CA LEU A 478 34.88 36.26 -26.72
C LEU A 478 34.68 34.95 -25.96
N CYS A 479 34.82 34.95 -24.63
CA CYS A 479 34.60 33.76 -23.80
C CYS A 479 33.19 33.17 -24.00
N LEU A 480 32.16 34.01 -23.88
CA LEU A 480 30.76 33.59 -24.04
C LEU A 480 30.47 33.05 -25.45
N ARG A 481 31.00 33.70 -26.49
CA ARG A 481 30.84 33.26 -27.87
C ARG A 481 31.50 31.91 -28.10
N ARG A 482 32.74 31.72 -27.61
CA ARG A 482 33.47 30.44 -27.75
C ARG A 482 32.83 29.30 -26.96
N LEU A 483 32.20 29.60 -25.82
CA LEU A 483 31.33 28.65 -25.11
C LEU A 483 30.19 28.18 -26.01
N GLY A 484 29.41 29.10 -26.59
CA GLY A 484 28.29 28.72 -27.45
C GLY A 484 28.68 28.03 -28.76
N GLU A 485 29.78 28.44 -29.38
CA GLU A 485 30.18 27.92 -30.70
C GLU A 485 30.91 26.58 -30.64
N LYS A 486 31.69 26.31 -29.59
CA LYS A 486 32.60 25.14 -29.56
C LYS A 486 32.60 24.37 -28.24
N TRP A 487 32.72 25.06 -27.11
CA TRP A 487 33.07 24.38 -25.85
C TRP A 487 31.88 23.95 -25.01
N ASP A 488 30.69 24.48 -25.29
CA ASP A 488 29.42 24.14 -24.64
C ASP A 488 28.20 24.45 -25.53
N PRO A 489 28.13 23.85 -26.73
CA PRO A 489 27.11 24.18 -27.73
C PRO A 489 25.69 23.81 -27.31
N VAL A 490 25.51 22.89 -26.36
CA VAL A 490 24.18 22.54 -25.83
C VAL A 490 23.51 23.73 -25.14
N ARG A 491 24.29 24.68 -24.61
CA ARG A 491 23.81 25.93 -24.00
C ARG A 491 24.02 27.15 -24.90
N GLU A 492 24.20 26.99 -26.22
CA GLU A 492 24.42 28.10 -27.16
C GLU A 492 23.40 29.23 -27.01
N GLY A 493 22.11 28.91 -26.87
CA GLY A 493 21.05 29.90 -26.65
C GLY A 493 21.25 30.72 -25.37
N TYR A 494 21.69 30.07 -24.27
CA TYR A 494 22.01 30.74 -23.01
C TYR A 494 23.23 31.67 -23.17
N TRP A 495 24.27 31.22 -23.87
CA TRP A 495 25.47 32.04 -24.09
C TRP A 495 25.20 33.25 -24.99
N LYS A 496 24.39 33.09 -26.04
CA LYS A 496 23.89 34.20 -26.86
C LYS A 496 23.11 35.22 -26.03
N TYR A 497 22.24 34.75 -25.14
CA TYR A 497 21.52 35.61 -24.21
C TYR A 497 22.47 36.36 -23.26
N ARG A 498 23.47 35.68 -22.68
CA ARG A 498 24.52 36.32 -21.85
C ARG A 498 25.28 37.42 -22.61
N VAL A 499 25.58 37.22 -23.90
CA VAL A 499 26.19 38.26 -24.75
C VAL A 499 25.26 39.46 -24.93
N THR A 500 23.94 39.25 -25.06
CA THR A 500 23.00 40.38 -25.14
C THR A 500 22.98 41.22 -23.86
N LEU A 501 23.01 40.56 -22.69
CA LEU A 501 23.08 41.25 -21.38
C LEU A 501 24.36 42.08 -21.23
N LEU A 502 25.49 41.48 -21.62
CA LEU A 502 26.80 42.14 -21.62
C LEU A 502 26.78 43.44 -22.43
N LYS A 503 26.13 43.43 -23.60
CA LYS A 503 26.00 44.61 -24.50
C LYS A 503 25.03 45.66 -23.98
N SER A 504 23.97 45.25 -23.27
CA SER A 504 22.99 46.19 -22.69
C SER A 504 23.45 46.83 -21.38
N GLY A 505 24.64 46.49 -20.87
CA GLY A 505 25.13 46.96 -19.57
C GLY A 505 24.33 46.41 -18.38
N GLN A 506 23.52 45.39 -18.61
CA GLN A 506 22.80 44.68 -17.54
C GLN A 506 23.71 43.54 -17.10
N SER A 507 24.28 43.64 -15.90
CA SER A 507 25.00 42.52 -15.32
C SER A 507 24.02 41.35 -15.16
N ALA A 508 24.40 40.18 -15.66
CA ALA A 508 23.68 38.94 -15.42
C ALA A 508 23.99 38.46 -13.98
N THR A 509 23.60 39.23 -12.99
CA THR A 509 23.55 38.81 -11.59
C THR A 509 22.19 38.17 -11.34
N GLU A 510 22.13 36.87 -11.51
CA GLU A 510 21.30 35.92 -10.74
C GLU A 510 21.85 34.49 -10.94
#